data_AF-A0AAW5X3K4-F1
#
_entry.id   AF-A0AAW5X3K4-F1
#
_cell.length_a   1.000
_cell.length_b   1.000
_cell.length_c   1.000
_cell.angle_alpha   90.00
_cell.angle_beta   90.00
_cell.angle_gamma   90.00
#
_symmetry.space_group_name_H-M   'P 1'
#
loop_
_entity.id
_entity.type
_entity.pdbx_description
1 polymer ?
#
loop_
_entity_poly.entity_id
_entity_poly.type
_entity_poly.pdbx_seq_one_letter_code
_entity_poly.pdbx_strand_id
1 'polypeptide(L)' 'MRAIPTDVLSKELMEREGVISITVKEFEKIEVAGVVVAGPAVILINQD' A
#
# COMPACT_ATOMS: atom_id res chain seq x y z
N MET A 1 8.18 -3.59 -23.34
CA MET A 1 7.71 -3.08 -22.02
C MET A 1 8.93 -2.56 -21.28
N ARG A 2 8.92 -1.30 -20.82
CA ARG A 2 9.95 -0.82 -19.88
C ARG A 2 9.65 -1.46 -18.53
N ALA A 3 10.59 -2.20 -17.97
CA ALA A 3 10.48 -2.70 -16.60
C ALA A 3 10.79 -1.53 -15.67
N ILE A 4 9.80 -1.06 -14.92
CA ILE A 4 10.00 -0.12 -13.83
C ILE A 4 10.29 -0.96 -12.59
N PRO A 5 11.41 -0.71 -11.89
CA PRO A 5 11.69 -1.39 -10.63
C PRO A 5 10.56 -1.15 -9.61
N THR A 6 10.13 -2.21 -8.93
CA THR A 6 8.98 -2.18 -8.01
C THR A 6 9.21 -1.25 -6.83
N ASP A 7 10.45 -1.07 -6.41
CA ASP A 7 10.89 -0.15 -5.37
C ASP A 7 10.74 1.31 -5.78
N VAL A 8 11.03 1.64 -7.04
CA VAL A 8 10.82 3.00 -7.58
C VAL A 8 9.33 3.31 -7.62
N LEU A 9 8.52 2.40 -8.16
CA LEU A 9 7.07 2.57 -8.21
C LEU A 9 6.45 2.69 -6.81
N SER A 10 6.92 1.89 -5.85
CA SER A 10 6.40 1.93 -4.48
C SER A 10 6.68 3.28 -3.81
N LYS A 11 7.85 3.87 -4.02
CA LYS A 11 8.20 5.19 -3.49
C LYS A 11 7.34 6.29 -4.12
N GLU A 12 7.22 6.29 -5.45
CA GLU A 12 6.40 7.26 -6.17
C GLU A 12 4.94 7.24 -5.69
N LEU A 13 4.38 6.04 -5.46
CA LEU A 13 3.01 5.90 -4.97
C LEU A 13 2.83 6.33 -3.51
N MET A 14 3.85 6.15 -2.66
CA MET A 14 3.80 6.61 -1.26
C MET A 14 3.82 8.14 -1.14
N GLU A 15 4.47 8.84 -2.07
CA GLU A 15 4.63 10.30 -2.04
C GLU A 15 3.53 11.04 -2.83
N ARG A 16 2.67 10.30 -3.55
CA ARG A 16 1.66 10.87 -4.43
C ARG A 16 0.49 11.47 -3.63
N GLU A 17 0.15 12.72 -3.91
CA GLU A 17 -1.08 13.36 -3.41
C GLU A 17 -2.31 12.55 -3.84
N GLY A 18 -3.22 12.29 -2.90
CA GLY A 18 -4.41 11.45 -3.11
C GLY A 18 -4.19 9.96 -2.83
N VAL A 19 -2.96 9.50 -2.55
CA VAL A 19 -2.72 8.13 -2.08
C VAL A 19 -2.55 8.13 -0.56
N ILE A 20 -3.33 7.30 0.14
CA ILE A 20 -3.14 7.04 1.57
C ILE A 20 -2.37 5.72 1.77
N SER A 21 -1.45 5.72 2.73
CA SER A 21 -0.70 4.54 3.12
C SER A 21 -1.09 4.07 4.52
N ILE A 22 -1.33 2.77 4.66
CA ILE A 22 -1.64 2.12 5.93
C ILE A 22 -0.57 1.07 6.21
N THR A 23 0.14 1.24 7.32
CA THR A 23 1.11 0.24 7.81
C THR A 23 0.40 -0.69 8.79
N VAL A 24 0.35 -1.97 8.46
CA VAL A 24 -0.19 -3.04 9.29
C VAL A 24 0.98 -3.74 9.97
N LYS A 25 1.02 -3.71 11.31
CA LYS A 25 2.09 -4.33 12.09
C LYS A 25 1.88 -5.85 12.22
N GLU A 26 2.91 -6.53 12.71
CA GLU A 26 2.80 -7.94 13.04
C GLU A 26 1.66 -8.19 14.03
N PHE A 27 0.93 -9.29 13.83
CA PHE A 27 -0.25 -9.68 14.62
C PHE A 27 -1.46 -8.73 14.53
N GLU A 28 -1.39 -7.67 13.72
CA GLU A 28 -2.56 -6.86 13.38
C GLU A 28 -3.33 -7.49 12.21
N LYS A 29 -4.66 -7.41 12.31
CA LYS A 29 -5.58 -7.86 11.27
C LYS A 29 -6.60 -6.76 11.03
N ILE A 30 -6.64 -6.25 9.81
CA ILE A 30 -7.55 -5.16 9.42
C ILE A 30 -8.34 -5.55 8.18
N GLU A 31 -9.49 -4.88 8.00
CA GLU A 31 -10.32 -5.03 6.80
C GLU A 31 -10.34 -3.71 6.05
N VAL A 32 -10.00 -3.75 4.75
CA VAL A 32 -9.95 -2.60 3.86
C VAL A 32 -10.67 -2.97 2.56
N ALA A 33 -11.73 -2.22 2.22
CA ALA A 33 -12.52 -2.45 1.01
C ALA A 33 -13.00 -3.92 0.84
N GLY A 34 -13.33 -4.60 1.96
CA GLY A 34 -13.74 -6.01 1.97
C GLY A 34 -12.59 -7.02 1.86
N VAL A 35 -11.34 -6.56 1.81
CA VAL A 35 -10.14 -7.41 1.85
C VAL A 35 -9.59 -7.44 3.26
N VAL A 36 -9.42 -8.65 3.79
CA VAL A 36 -8.81 -8.87 5.09
C VAL A 36 -7.30 -9.00 4.94
N VAL A 37 -6.55 -8.14 5.62
CA VAL A 37 -5.09 -8.13 5.61
C VAL A 37 -4.58 -8.46 7.00
N ALA A 38 -3.77 -9.51 7.10
CA ALA A 38 -3.01 -9.85 8.29
C ALA A 38 -1.55 -9.42 8.09
N GLY A 39 -1.00 -8.66 9.04
CA GLY A 39 0.33 -8.08 8.91
C GLY A 39 1.49 -9.08 9.04
N PRO A 40 2.74 -8.63 8.78
CA PRO A 40 3.10 -7.25 8.44
C PRO A 40 2.85 -6.92 6.96
N ALA A 41 2.23 -5.76 6.69
CA ALA A 41 1.90 -5.33 5.33
C ALA A 41 1.83 -3.80 5.20
N VAL A 42 2.01 -3.28 3.99
CA VAL A 42 1.73 -1.87 3.64
C VAL A 42 0.66 -1.83 2.57
N ILE A 43 -0.42 -1.11 2.83
CA ILE A 43 -1.54 -0.92 1.91
C ILE A 43 -1.47 0.49 1.35
N LEU A 44 -1.55 0.62 0.02
CA LEU A 44 -1.63 1.90 -0.68
C LEU A 44 -3.02 2.01 -1.32
N ILE A 45 -3.78 3.04 -0.96
CA ILE A 45 -5.13 3.27 -1.46
C ILE A 45 -5.13 4.60 -2.22
N ASN A 46 -5.41 4.55 -3.51
CA ASN A 46 -5.65 5.74 -4.31
C ASN A 46 -7.08 6.25 -4.05
N GLN A 47 -7.22 7.50 -3.64
CA GLN A 47 -8.52 8.14 -3.32
C GLN A 47 -9.16 8.86 -4.51
N ASP A 48 -8.41 9.00 -5.61
CA ASP A 48 -8.91 9.53 -6.91
C ASP A 48 -9.81 8.53 -7.65
#